data_AF-A0A7L4QGH0-F1
#
_entry.id   AF-A0A7L4QGH0-F1
#
_cell.length_a   1.000
_cell.length_b   1.000
_cell.length_c   1.000
_cell.angle_alpha   90.00
_cell.angle_beta   90.00
_cell.angle_gamma   90.00
#
_symmetry.space_group_name_H-M   'P 1'
#
loop_
_entity.id
_entity.type
_entity.pdbx_description
1 polymer ?
#
loop_
_entity_poly.entity_id
_entity_poly.type
_entity_poly.pdbx_seq_one_letter_code
_entity_poly.pdbx_strand_id
1 'polypeptide(L)'
;MEITSSKEKFISSLEKGDIILSRNEKSPIESIICKAVPDARWPHCRLYMGYEKSVESTVGGVQVKEVKDYLDTDDLMIVRPPDYIDKDKLVKDCMMYLGLGYSYIQFLRTGNLFLIKRLIKKDLRKYFRIDIDKNVVCCELIAYGLLEQGYQYEVTPNFCFPDQFEDDSRMKIILKYVPEIYSNIK
;
A
#
# COMPACT_ATOMS: atom_id res chain seq x y z
N MET A 1 -11.30 -13.28 9.24
CA MET A 1 -11.41 -12.11 8.34
C MET A 1 -12.77 -12.14 7.68
N GLU A 2 -13.50 -11.03 7.72
CA GLU A 2 -14.79 -10.89 7.04
C GLU A 2 -14.57 -10.56 5.56
N ILE A 3 -15.38 -11.14 4.67
CA ILE A 3 -15.32 -10.93 3.22
C ILE A 3 -16.68 -10.42 2.74
N THR A 4 -16.71 -9.44 1.84
CA THR A 4 -17.93 -8.89 1.24
C THR A 4 -17.77 -8.68 -0.27
N SER A 5 -18.88 -8.68 -1.00
CA SER A 5 -19.00 -8.14 -2.36
C SER A 5 -19.90 -6.90 -2.42
N SER A 6 -20.52 -6.48 -1.30
CA SER A 6 -21.29 -5.23 -1.24
C SER A 6 -20.35 -4.02 -1.17
N LYS A 7 -20.49 -3.14 -2.16
CA LYS A 7 -19.80 -1.86 -2.26
C LYS A 7 -20.15 -0.94 -1.08
N GLU A 8 -21.43 -0.88 -0.73
CA GLU A 8 -21.95 -0.06 0.37
C GLU A 8 -21.35 -0.51 1.71
N LYS A 9 -21.26 -1.82 1.93
CA LYS A 9 -20.64 -2.38 3.14
C LYS A 9 -19.16 -2.05 3.21
N PHE A 10 -18.44 -2.13 2.09
CA PHE A 10 -17.04 -1.75 2.04
C PHE A 10 -16.84 -0.27 2.36
N ILE A 11 -17.57 0.62 1.69
CA ILE A 11 -17.48 2.08 1.88
C ILE A 11 -17.82 2.46 3.33
N SER A 12 -18.91 1.92 3.88
CA SER A 12 -19.34 2.23 5.26
C SER A 12 -18.43 1.68 6.35
N SER A 13 -17.53 0.75 6.03
CA SER A 13 -16.53 0.22 6.97
C SER A 13 -15.25 1.05 7.04
N LEU A 14 -15.05 1.98 6.09
CA LEU A 14 -13.85 2.81 6.01
C LEU A 14 -13.87 3.94 7.05
N GLU A 15 -12.75 4.08 7.77
CA GLU A 15 -12.46 5.20 8.64
C GLU A 15 -11.23 5.94 8.15
N LYS A 16 -11.23 7.27 8.27
CA LYS A 16 -10.07 8.10 7.91
C LYS A 16 -8.79 7.54 8.54
N GLY A 17 -7.71 7.48 7.76
CA GLY A 17 -6.44 6.87 8.15
C GLY A 17 -6.35 5.37 7.93
N ASP A 18 -7.43 4.70 7.49
CA ASP A 18 -7.36 3.32 7.04
C ASP A 18 -6.48 3.18 5.80
N ILE A 19 -5.70 2.12 5.76
CA ILE A 19 -4.90 1.70 4.60
C ILE A 19 -5.76 0.73 3.80
N ILE A 20 -5.93 1.02 2.52
CA ILE A 20 -6.61 0.13 1.57
C ILE A 20 -5.52 -0.57 0.75
N LEU A 21 -5.38 -1.88 0.93
CA LEU A 21 -4.60 -2.72 0.04
C LEU A 21 -5.44 -3.07 -1.17
N SER A 22 -4.84 -3.12 -2.35
CA SER A 22 -5.57 -3.35 -3.60
C SER A 22 -4.81 -4.27 -4.55
N ARG A 23 -5.56 -5.13 -5.23
CA ARG A 23 -5.07 -5.99 -6.30
C ARG A 23 -6.09 -6.05 -7.43
N ASN A 24 -5.66 -5.67 -8.61
CA ASN A 24 -6.41 -5.81 -9.85
C ASN A 24 -5.85 -6.98 -10.67
N GLU A 25 -6.54 -8.11 -10.67
CA GLU A 25 -6.09 -9.32 -11.37
C GLU A 25 -6.02 -9.15 -12.89
N LYS A 26 -6.75 -8.16 -13.44
CA LYS A 26 -6.77 -7.84 -14.87
C LYS A 26 -5.72 -6.81 -15.27
N SER A 27 -5.02 -6.18 -14.32
CA SER A 27 -3.99 -5.16 -14.58
C SER A 27 -2.67 -5.83 -15.00
N PRO A 28 -2.17 -5.61 -16.24
CA PRO A 28 -0.93 -6.22 -16.69
C PRO A 28 0.30 -5.72 -15.90
N ILE A 29 0.27 -4.47 -15.43
CA ILE A 29 1.35 -3.86 -14.65
C ILE A 29 1.44 -4.54 -13.28
N GLU A 30 0.31 -4.71 -12.59
CA GLU A 30 0.27 -5.38 -11.31
C GLU A 30 0.63 -6.85 -11.42
N SER A 31 0.21 -7.53 -12.50
CA SER A 31 0.64 -8.90 -12.80
C SER A 31 2.17 -9.03 -12.89
N ILE A 32 2.85 -8.03 -13.46
CA ILE A 32 4.32 -8.01 -13.52
C ILE A 32 4.93 -7.82 -12.12
N ILE A 33 4.37 -6.93 -11.30
CA ILE A 33 4.81 -6.70 -9.92
C ILE A 33 4.71 -8.00 -9.10
N CYS A 34 3.54 -8.65 -9.14
CA CYS A 34 3.31 -9.91 -8.43
C CYS A 34 4.20 -11.06 -8.95
N LYS A 35 4.63 -11.03 -10.22
CA LYS A 35 5.59 -12.00 -10.77
C LYS A 35 7.04 -11.70 -10.36
N ALA A 36 7.39 -10.43 -10.24
CA ALA A 36 8.74 -10.00 -9.88
C ALA A 36 9.05 -10.16 -8.38
N VAL A 37 8.01 -10.16 -7.54
CA VAL A 37 8.11 -10.36 -6.10
C VAL A 37 7.36 -11.63 -5.73
N PRO A 38 8.06 -12.78 -5.57
CA PRO A 38 7.44 -14.02 -5.14
C PRO A 38 6.64 -13.79 -3.85
N ASP A 39 5.41 -14.31 -3.81
CA ASP A 39 4.49 -14.22 -2.68
C ASP A 39 3.87 -12.84 -2.39
N ALA A 40 4.06 -11.84 -3.26
CA ALA A 40 3.34 -10.56 -3.13
C ALA A 40 1.83 -10.78 -3.35
N ARG A 41 1.02 -10.48 -2.34
CA ARG A 41 -0.46 -10.58 -2.41
C ARG A 41 -1.06 -9.25 -2.83
N TRP A 42 -0.46 -8.14 -2.39
CA TRP A 42 -0.98 -6.80 -2.62
C TRP A 42 0.03 -5.95 -3.40
N PRO A 43 -0.15 -5.80 -4.72
CA PRO A 43 0.76 -5.00 -5.55
C PRO A 43 0.67 -3.50 -5.27
N HIS A 44 -0.42 -3.02 -4.65
CA HIS A 44 -0.65 -1.60 -4.42
C HIS A 44 -1.38 -1.33 -3.11
N CYS A 45 -1.23 -0.10 -2.60
CA CYS A 45 -1.99 0.39 -1.45
C CYS A 45 -2.26 1.90 -1.54
N ARG A 46 -3.22 2.36 -0.76
CA ARG A 46 -3.64 3.76 -0.68
C ARG A 46 -4.14 4.09 0.72
N LEU A 47 -4.05 5.35 1.12
CA LEU A 47 -4.51 5.81 2.43
C LEU A 47 -5.86 6.51 2.30
N TYR A 48 -6.87 6.02 3.00
CA TYR A 48 -8.20 6.63 3.02
C TYR A 48 -8.18 7.94 3.81
N MET A 49 -8.57 9.03 3.17
CA MET A 49 -8.54 10.37 3.78
C MET A 49 -9.89 10.85 4.30
N GLY A 50 -10.94 10.02 4.16
CA GLY A 50 -12.33 10.39 4.40
C GLY A 50 -13.05 10.84 3.12
N TYR A 51 -14.36 11.00 3.22
CA TYR A 51 -15.22 11.45 2.12
C TYR A 51 -15.08 10.62 0.84
N GLU A 52 -14.98 9.29 0.98
CA GLU A 52 -14.84 8.35 -0.14
C GLU A 52 -13.60 8.59 -1.01
N LYS A 53 -12.58 9.27 -0.47
CA LYS A 53 -11.33 9.58 -1.16
C LYS A 53 -10.14 8.93 -0.49
N SER A 54 -9.14 8.63 -1.30
CA SER A 54 -7.84 8.14 -0.85
C SER A 54 -6.70 8.87 -1.55
N VAL A 55 -5.62 9.07 -0.82
CA VAL A 55 -4.34 9.49 -1.38
C VAL A 55 -3.51 8.25 -1.73
N GLU A 56 -2.92 8.25 -2.91
CA GLU A 56 -2.07 7.17 -3.39
C GLU A 56 -0.90 7.72 -4.20
N SER A 57 0.18 6.94 -4.30
CA SER A 57 1.24 7.19 -5.27
C SER A 57 1.19 6.11 -6.34
N THR A 58 0.93 6.46 -7.59
CA THR A 58 0.81 5.51 -8.72
C THR A 58 1.35 6.14 -10.00
N VAL A 59 1.13 5.53 -11.17
CA VAL A 59 1.46 6.13 -12.48
C VAL A 59 0.89 7.54 -12.57
N GLY A 60 1.77 8.55 -12.69
CA GLY A 60 1.40 9.97 -12.65
C GLY A 60 1.74 10.69 -11.34
N GLY A 61 2.21 9.96 -10.33
CA GLY A 61 2.68 10.51 -9.05
C GLY A 61 1.68 10.36 -7.90
N VAL A 62 1.89 11.14 -6.85
CA VAL A 62 0.99 11.22 -5.69
C VAL A 62 -0.26 12.01 -6.06
N GLN A 63 -1.42 11.38 -5.93
CA GLN A 63 -2.72 11.93 -6.32
C GLN A 63 -3.83 11.53 -5.36
N VAL A 64 -4.98 12.21 -5.47
CA VAL A 64 -6.22 11.85 -4.78
C VAL A 64 -7.19 11.23 -5.78
N LYS A 65 -7.79 10.10 -5.38
CA LYS A 65 -8.78 9.37 -6.18
C LYS A 65 -9.99 8.98 -5.33
N GLU A 66 -11.11 8.74 -5.99
CA GLU A 66 -12.32 8.26 -5.33
C GLU A 66 -12.22 6.75 -5.16
N VAL A 67 -12.59 6.25 -3.97
CA VAL A 67 -12.53 4.81 -3.66
C VAL A 67 -13.44 4.01 -4.60
N LYS A 68 -14.56 4.61 -5.03
CA LYS A 68 -15.51 3.97 -5.94
C LYS A 68 -14.92 3.58 -7.29
N ASP A 69 -13.89 4.29 -7.75
CA ASP A 69 -13.23 4.04 -9.04
C ASP A 69 -12.58 2.65 -9.12
N TYR A 70 -12.35 2.02 -7.95
CA TYR A 70 -11.70 0.71 -7.83
C TYR A 70 -12.66 -0.43 -7.47
N LEU A 71 -13.88 -0.12 -7.05
CA LEU A 71 -14.81 -1.14 -6.53
C LEU A 71 -15.26 -2.13 -7.61
N ASP A 72 -15.22 -1.74 -8.89
CA ASP A 72 -15.59 -2.64 -9.99
C ASP A 72 -14.41 -3.48 -10.50
N THR A 73 -13.19 -3.19 -10.08
CA THR A 73 -11.98 -3.74 -10.71
C THR A 73 -11.00 -4.40 -9.75
N ASP A 74 -11.02 -4.04 -8.48
CA ASP A 74 -9.95 -4.42 -7.55
C ASP A 74 -10.51 -5.29 -6.43
N ASP A 75 -9.80 -6.37 -6.10
CA ASP A 75 -9.84 -6.91 -4.74
C ASP A 75 -9.28 -5.85 -3.80
N LEU A 76 -9.96 -5.61 -2.68
CA LEU A 76 -9.54 -4.60 -1.71
C LEU A 76 -9.50 -5.19 -0.30
N MET A 77 -8.62 -4.67 0.55
CA MET A 77 -8.60 -4.98 1.99
C MET A 77 -8.41 -3.71 2.80
N ILE A 78 -9.24 -3.54 3.82
CA ILE A 78 -9.11 -2.45 4.79
C ILE A 78 -8.21 -2.93 5.92
N VAL A 79 -7.11 -2.22 6.13
CA VAL A 79 -6.16 -2.40 7.22
C VAL A 79 -6.11 -1.11 8.04
N ARG A 80 -6.35 -1.23 9.35
CA ARG A 80 -6.43 -0.08 10.25
C ARG A 80 -5.17 0.03 11.12
N PRO A 81 -4.49 1.18 11.10
CA PRO A 81 -3.40 1.47 12.03
C PRO A 81 -3.84 1.46 13.50
N PRO A 82 -2.90 1.26 14.45
CA PRO A 82 -3.20 1.35 15.87
C PRO A 82 -3.78 2.71 16.29
N ASP A 83 -4.59 2.72 17.34
CA ASP A 83 -5.29 3.93 17.82
C ASP A 83 -4.38 5.08 18.29
N TYR A 84 -3.09 4.81 18.56
CA TYR A 84 -2.13 5.86 18.93
C TYR A 84 -1.65 6.68 17.73
N ILE A 85 -1.90 6.24 16.50
CA ILE A 85 -1.56 6.98 15.28
C ILE A 85 -2.61 8.08 15.05
N ASP A 86 -2.16 9.31 14.90
CA ASP A 86 -3.02 10.44 14.54
C ASP A 86 -3.40 10.33 13.05
N LYS A 87 -4.65 9.94 12.82
CA LYS A 87 -5.26 9.76 11.49
C LYS A 87 -5.25 11.05 10.67
N ASP A 88 -5.45 12.21 11.30
CA ASP A 88 -5.46 13.51 10.62
C ASP A 88 -4.04 13.91 10.21
N LYS A 89 -3.08 13.73 11.12
CA LYS A 89 -1.67 13.97 10.82
C LYS A 89 -1.16 13.02 9.73
N LEU A 90 -1.49 11.73 9.79
CA LEU A 90 -1.07 10.75 8.80
C LEU A 90 -1.53 11.13 7.39
N VAL A 91 -2.80 11.51 7.26
CA VAL A 91 -3.37 11.99 5.99
C VAL A 91 -2.68 13.27 5.54
N LYS A 92 -2.45 14.23 6.45
CA LYS A 92 -1.74 15.48 6.13
C LYS A 92 -0.34 15.21 5.61
N ASP A 93 0.44 14.37 6.30
CA ASP A 93 1.81 14.03 5.92
C ASP A 93 1.85 13.41 4.52
N CYS A 94 0.92 12.48 4.20
CA CYS A 94 0.83 11.89 2.86
C CYS A 94 0.44 12.93 1.79
N MET A 95 -0.48 13.83 2.12
CA MET A 95 -0.97 14.87 1.20
C MET A 95 0.09 15.94 0.90
N MET A 96 1.10 16.13 1.74
CA MET A 96 2.22 17.06 1.47
C MET A 96 3.03 16.67 0.24
N TYR A 97 2.94 15.40 -0.19
CA TYR A 97 3.67 14.88 -1.35
C TYR A 97 2.86 14.91 -2.65
N LEU A 98 1.66 15.50 -2.65
CA LEU A 98 0.84 15.64 -3.87
C LEU A 98 1.64 16.27 -5.02
N GLY A 99 1.56 15.63 -6.19
CA GLY A 99 2.26 16.08 -7.40
C GLY A 99 3.71 15.62 -7.50
N LEU A 100 4.29 14.98 -6.48
CA LEU A 100 5.58 14.28 -6.65
C LEU A 100 5.41 13.08 -7.59
N GLY A 101 6.42 12.84 -8.44
CA GLY A 101 6.40 11.77 -9.43
C GLY A 101 6.45 10.36 -8.83
N TYR A 102 6.16 9.35 -9.67
CA TYR A 102 6.20 7.95 -9.27
C TYR A 102 7.55 7.29 -9.54
N SER A 103 8.05 6.49 -8.59
CA SER A 103 9.40 5.91 -8.67
C SER A 103 9.40 4.54 -9.35
N TYR A 104 9.47 4.49 -10.68
CA TYR A 104 9.75 3.24 -11.41
C TYR A 104 11.17 2.70 -11.16
N ILE A 105 12.08 3.56 -10.70
CA ILE A 105 13.49 3.22 -10.41
C ILE A 105 13.59 2.24 -9.25
N GLN A 106 12.60 2.19 -8.34
CA GLN A 106 12.56 1.15 -7.32
C GLN A 106 12.42 -0.23 -7.93
N PHE A 107 11.52 -0.48 -8.88
CA PHE A 107 11.41 -1.82 -9.50
C PHE A 107 12.70 -2.30 -10.17
N LEU A 108 13.43 -1.40 -10.85
CA LEU A 108 14.74 -1.69 -11.44
C LEU A 108 15.84 -1.90 -10.38
N ARG A 109 15.80 -1.13 -9.27
CA ARG A 109 16.67 -1.34 -8.12
C ARG A 109 16.34 -2.65 -7.40
N THR A 110 15.08 -3.00 -7.22
CA THR A 110 14.57 -4.22 -6.57
C THR A 110 14.99 -5.45 -7.36
N GLY A 111 14.86 -5.43 -8.69
CA GLY A 111 15.31 -6.53 -9.56
C GLY A 111 16.81 -6.79 -9.46
N ASN A 112 17.63 -5.74 -9.48
CA ASN A 112 19.09 -5.87 -9.36
C ASN A 112 19.56 -6.15 -7.92
N LEU A 113 18.90 -5.61 -6.88
CA LEU A 113 19.28 -5.87 -5.49
C LEU A 113 18.91 -7.29 -5.05
N PHE A 114 17.86 -7.90 -5.60
CA PHE A 114 17.49 -9.29 -5.29
C PHE A 114 18.56 -10.27 -5.78
N LEU A 115 19.12 -10.03 -6.97
CA LEU A 115 20.30 -10.71 -7.49
C LEU A 115 21.51 -10.56 -6.55
N ILE A 116 21.70 -9.38 -5.96
CA ILE A 116 22.78 -9.10 -4.99
C ILE A 116 22.50 -9.73 -3.61
N LYS A 117 21.23 -9.77 -3.16
CA LYS A 117 20.79 -10.41 -1.90
C LYS A 117 21.07 -11.91 -1.90
N ARG A 118 20.95 -12.56 -3.07
CA ARG A 118 21.34 -13.96 -3.29
C ARG A 118 22.85 -14.18 -3.12
N LEU A 119 23.67 -13.15 -3.38
CA LEU A 119 25.13 -13.20 -3.29
C LEU A 119 25.66 -12.79 -1.90
N ILE A 120 24.99 -11.88 -1.21
CA ILE A 120 25.50 -11.29 0.04
C ILE A 120 24.56 -11.66 1.19
N LYS A 121 24.91 -12.70 1.94
CA LYS A 121 24.25 -13.14 3.20
C LYS A 121 24.43 -12.14 4.36
N LYS A 122 24.34 -10.82 4.12
CA LYS A 122 24.41 -9.79 5.15
C LYS A 122 23.09 -9.08 5.30
N ASP A 123 22.80 -8.72 6.54
CA ASP A 123 21.60 -7.99 6.91
C ASP A 123 21.73 -6.51 6.52
N LEU A 124 21.32 -6.21 5.28
CA LEU A 124 21.37 -4.86 4.72
C LEU A 124 20.20 -3.99 5.21
N ARG A 125 19.28 -4.48 6.06
CA ARG A 125 18.04 -3.80 6.53
C ARG A 125 18.28 -2.48 7.29
N LYS A 126 19.53 -2.22 7.71
CA LYS A 126 19.91 -1.05 8.52
C LYS A 126 20.25 0.21 7.71
N TYR A 127 20.18 0.16 6.39
CA TYR A 127 20.64 1.24 5.51
C TYR A 127 19.51 2.04 4.85
N PHE A 128 18.33 2.03 5.45
CA PHE A 128 17.21 2.83 4.95
C PHE A 128 17.52 4.33 5.06
N ARG A 129 17.55 5.02 3.91
CA ARG A 129 17.34 6.47 3.82
C ARG A 129 16.11 6.67 2.94
N ILE A 130 15.01 7.12 3.53
CA ILE A 130 13.82 7.59 2.82
C ILE A 130 14.23 8.91 2.18
N ASP A 131 14.65 8.85 0.91
CA ASP A 131 15.02 10.02 0.13
C ASP A 131 13.80 10.43 -0.71
N ILE A 132 12.88 11.20 -0.10
CA ILE A 132 11.63 11.66 -0.74
C ILE A 132 11.89 12.86 -1.68
N ASP A 133 13.13 13.05 -2.14
CA ASP A 133 13.44 14.28 -2.84
C ASP A 133 12.94 14.30 -4.30
N LYS A 134 12.45 13.17 -4.86
CA LYS A 134 12.01 13.13 -6.28
C LYS A 134 10.83 12.21 -6.63
N ASN A 135 10.70 11.03 -6.03
CA ASN A 135 9.64 10.08 -6.38
C ASN A 135 9.28 9.16 -5.20
N VAL A 136 8.01 8.77 -5.06
CA VAL A 136 7.52 7.97 -3.90
C VAL A 136 6.75 6.74 -4.38
N VAL A 137 6.97 5.56 -3.79
CA VAL A 137 6.12 4.37 -4.01
C VAL A 137 4.94 4.36 -3.05
N CYS A 138 3.82 3.75 -3.45
CA CYS A 138 2.55 3.76 -2.72
C CYS A 138 2.67 3.45 -1.21
N CYS A 139 3.39 2.39 -0.86
CA CYS A 139 3.58 1.97 0.53
C CYS A 139 4.62 2.83 1.27
N GLU A 140 5.59 3.43 0.59
CA GLU A 140 6.56 4.35 1.20
C GLU A 140 5.91 5.63 1.68
N LEU A 141 4.95 6.15 0.90
CA LEU A 141 4.16 7.33 1.26
C LEU A 141 3.53 7.15 2.65
N ILE A 142 2.89 6.00 2.86
CA ILE A 142 2.17 5.67 4.09
C ILE A 142 3.17 5.32 5.21
N ALA A 143 4.18 4.51 4.91
CA ALA A 143 5.17 4.07 5.90
C ALA A 143 5.97 5.25 6.47
N TYR A 144 6.31 6.24 5.64
CA TYR A 144 6.96 7.46 6.11
C TYR A 144 6.08 8.24 7.10
N GLY A 145 4.80 8.45 6.76
CA GLY A 145 3.87 9.14 7.64
C GLY A 145 3.63 8.40 8.98
N LEU A 146 3.71 7.08 8.99
CA LEU A 146 3.66 6.26 10.20
C LEU A 146 4.96 6.38 11.04
N LEU A 147 6.13 6.35 10.39
CA LEU A 147 7.44 6.53 11.05
C LEU A 147 7.57 7.87 11.76
N GLU A 148 7.13 8.97 11.11
CA GLU A 148 7.13 10.33 11.68
C GLU A 148 6.25 10.45 12.94
N GLN A 149 5.38 9.47 13.18
CA GLN A 149 4.51 9.37 14.35
C GLN A 149 4.99 8.33 15.37
N GLY A 150 6.21 7.82 15.20
CA GLY A 150 6.82 6.86 16.13
C GLY A 150 6.40 5.42 15.92
N TYR A 151 5.72 5.08 14.82
CA TYR A 151 5.47 3.68 14.46
C TYR A 151 6.80 2.96 14.23
N GLN A 152 7.04 1.86 14.94
CA GLN A 152 8.28 1.08 14.79
C GLN A 152 8.02 -0.18 13.99
N TYR A 153 8.52 -0.31 12.77
CA TYR A 153 8.40 -1.56 12.02
C TYR A 153 9.32 -2.65 12.62
N GLU A 154 8.79 -3.86 12.89
CA GLU A 154 9.60 -4.98 13.43
C GLU A 154 10.76 -5.38 12.50
N VAL A 155 10.52 -5.26 11.20
CA VAL A 155 11.52 -5.42 10.16
C VAL A 155 11.41 -4.19 9.28
N THR A 156 12.31 -3.21 9.44
CA THR A 156 12.45 -2.13 8.46
C THR A 156 13.04 -2.74 7.19
N PRO A 157 12.24 -3.05 6.16
CA PRO A 157 12.79 -3.74 5.02
C PRO A 157 13.49 -2.69 4.16
N ASN A 158 14.59 -3.04 3.49
CA ASN A 158 15.21 -2.18 2.47
C ASN A 158 14.26 -1.77 1.33
N PHE A 159 13.05 -2.34 1.32
CA PHE A 159 12.00 -2.21 0.33
C PHE A 159 10.65 -2.29 1.05
N CYS A 160 9.86 -1.24 0.96
CA CYS A 160 8.49 -1.22 1.46
C CYS A 160 7.60 -2.03 0.50
N PHE A 161 6.76 -2.94 0.99
CA PHE A 161 5.71 -3.60 0.20
C PHE A 161 4.36 -3.47 0.91
N PRO A 162 3.24 -3.33 0.18
CA PRO A 162 1.92 -3.23 0.80
C PRO A 162 1.58 -4.41 1.73
N ASP A 163 2.07 -5.62 1.42
CA ASP A 163 1.83 -6.84 2.21
C ASP A 163 2.21 -6.69 3.70
N GLN A 164 3.20 -5.84 4.02
CA GLN A 164 3.64 -5.65 5.39
C GLN A 164 2.54 -5.10 6.31
N PHE A 165 1.56 -4.37 5.75
CA PHE A 165 0.45 -3.83 6.54
C PHE A 165 -0.52 -4.95 6.94
N GLU A 166 -0.71 -5.97 6.09
CA GLU A 166 -1.47 -7.17 6.44
C GLU A 166 -0.72 -8.04 7.45
N ASP A 167 0.61 -8.15 7.32
CA ASP A 167 1.44 -9.04 8.14
C ASP A 167 1.76 -8.50 9.54
N ASP A 168 1.63 -7.18 9.76
CA ASP A 168 1.94 -6.57 11.05
C ASP A 168 0.82 -6.81 12.07
N SER A 169 1.14 -7.56 13.13
CA SER A 169 0.17 -7.94 14.18
C SER A 169 -0.49 -6.76 14.91
N ARG A 170 0.08 -5.56 14.82
CA ARG A 170 -0.47 -4.35 15.44
C ARG A 170 -1.50 -3.66 14.54
N MET A 171 -1.48 -3.97 13.24
CA MET A 171 -2.47 -3.51 12.28
C MET A 171 -3.71 -4.42 12.34
N LYS A 172 -4.89 -3.81 12.29
CA LYS A 172 -6.15 -4.56 12.35
C LYS A 172 -6.74 -4.73 10.95
N ILE A 173 -6.89 -5.97 10.50
CA ILE A 173 -7.65 -6.27 9.28
C ILE A 173 -9.14 -6.12 9.59
N ILE A 174 -9.82 -5.21 8.88
CA ILE A 174 -11.22 -4.89 9.09
C ILE A 174 -12.12 -5.72 8.18
N LEU A 175 -11.91 -5.62 6.87
CA LEU A 175 -12.80 -6.19 5.87
C LEU A 175 -12.04 -6.42 4.56
N LYS A 176 -12.30 -7.55 3.91
CA LYS A 176 -11.88 -7.80 2.52
C LYS A 176 -13.08 -7.65 1.60
N TYR A 177 -12.90 -6.91 0.51
CA TYR A 177 -13.86 -6.77 -0.58
C TYR A 177 -13.36 -7.52 -1.82
N VAL A 178 -14.25 -8.30 -2.42
CA VAL A 178 -14.02 -9.02 -3.66
C VAL A 178 -15.13 -8.65 -4.64
N PRO A 179 -14.81 -7.96 -5.75
CA PRO A 179 -15.79 -7.64 -6.79
C PRO A 179 -16.54 -8.87 -7.31
N GLU A 180 -17.81 -8.69 -7.67
CA GLU A 180 -18.62 -9.77 -8.24
C GLU A 180 -18.03 -10.33 -9.54
N ILE A 181 -17.31 -9.50 -10.30
CA ILE A 181 -16.62 -9.93 -11.53
C ILE A 181 -15.57 -11.04 -11.30
N TYR A 182 -15.10 -11.21 -10.06
CA TYR A 182 -14.16 -12.25 -9.65
C TYR A 182 -14.85 -13.46 -9.00
N SER A 183 -16.17 -13.39 -8.75
CA SER A 183 -16.95 -14.49 -8.17
C SER A 183 -17.04 -15.71 -9.09
N ASN A 184 -16.93 -15.48 -10.40
CA ASN A 184 -17.03 -16.51 -11.44
C ASN A 184 -15.68 -17.06 -11.91
N ILE A 185 -14.57 -16.60 -11.32
CA ILE A 185 -13.22 -17.11 -11.59
C ILE A 185 -12.90 -18.11 -10.48
N LYS A 186 -13.37 -19.35 -10.62
CA LYS A 186 -12.99 -20.49 -9.78
C LYS A 186 -12.32 -21.56 -10.62
#